data_AF-A0AAW1SK73-F1
#
_entry.id   AF-A0AAW1SK73-F1
#
_cell.length_a   1.000
_cell.length_b   1.000
_cell.length_c   1.000
_cell.angle_alpha   90.00
_cell.angle_beta   90.00
_cell.angle_gamma   90.00
#
_symmetry.space_group_name_H-M   'P 1'
#
loop_
_entity.id
_entity.type
_entity.pdbx_description
1 polymer ?
#
loop_
_entity_poly.entity_id
_entity_poly.type
_entity_poly.pdbx_seq_one_letter_code
_entity_poly.pdbx_strand_id
1 'polypeptide(L)'
;MATHQLTRALGNMSVSGSRAPSSAAPSFGFCSCLRGQSLTGAERRRSVAARGAVAVFAKQNAKQRERLAEKQRQYNKSRKSAVATRMRKVFKAIADLGQVQEEAALAPVEKLISEAYKEVDKAVSKGVIHKNTAARRKSRLAAAKRSTLINSGLYTPAPAA
;
A
#
# COMPACT_ATOMS: atom_id res chain seq x y z
N MET A 1 -44.90 11.17 30.76
CA MET A 1 -45.01 12.58 30.33
C MET A 1 -43.74 12.98 29.59
N ALA A 2 -43.93 13.39 28.34
CA ALA A 2 -43.07 14.18 27.45
C ALA A 2 -41.53 14.04 27.54
N THR A 3 -41.02 13.43 26.48
CA THR A 3 -39.71 13.66 25.86
C THR A 3 -39.30 15.14 25.83
N HIS A 4 -38.08 15.45 26.30
CA HIS A 4 -37.37 16.65 25.86
C HIS A 4 -35.98 16.28 25.35
N GLN A 5 -35.98 15.91 24.06
CA GLN A 5 -34.84 16.06 23.18
C GLN A 5 -34.57 17.56 23.02
N LEU A 6 -33.38 18.02 23.38
CA LEU A 6 -32.87 19.34 22.98
C LEU A 6 -31.60 19.14 22.17
N THR A 7 -31.80 19.25 20.87
CA THR A 7 -30.81 19.46 19.82
C THR A 7 -30.01 20.74 20.12
N ARG A 8 -28.68 20.63 20.16
CA ARG A 8 -27.80 21.78 19.99
C ARG A 8 -26.73 21.44 18.97
N ALA A 9 -27.10 21.70 17.71
CA ALA A 9 -26.18 21.84 16.60
C ALA A 9 -25.37 23.12 16.80
N LEU A 10 -24.03 23.01 16.89
CA LEU A 10 -23.11 24.09 16.56
C LEU A 10 -21.76 23.51 16.12
N GLY A 11 -21.37 23.80 14.87
CA GLY A 11 -19.99 24.16 14.55
C GLY A 11 -19.04 23.04 14.16
N ASN A 12 -19.23 22.48 12.97
CA ASN A 12 -18.16 21.81 12.23
C ASN A 12 -17.10 22.88 11.84
N MET A 13 -16.01 23.01 12.60
CA MET A 13 -14.88 23.87 12.22
C MET A 13 -14.03 23.17 11.17
N SER A 14 -14.44 23.27 9.90
CA SER A 14 -13.61 22.90 8.76
C SER A 14 -12.58 24.00 8.50
N VAL A 15 -11.30 23.71 8.74
CA VAL A 15 -10.19 24.51 8.21
C VAL A 15 -10.01 24.15 6.74
N SER A 16 -10.83 24.75 5.87
CA SER A 16 -10.60 24.75 4.42
C SER A 16 -9.59 25.84 4.07
N GLY A 17 -8.30 25.50 4.16
CA GLY A 17 -7.23 26.32 3.59
C GLY A 17 -7.20 26.13 2.07
N SER A 18 -7.87 27.02 1.34
CA SER A 18 -7.77 27.14 -0.12
C SER A 18 -6.40 27.69 -0.50
N ARG A 19 -5.41 26.81 -0.73
CA ARG A 19 -4.21 27.19 -1.49
C ARG A 19 -4.59 27.27 -2.98
N ALA A 20 -4.74 28.50 -3.46
CA ALA A 20 -4.76 28.79 -4.89
C ALA A 20 -3.44 28.33 -5.55
N PRO A 21 -3.46 27.69 -6.72
CA PRO A 21 -2.26 27.53 -7.54
C PRO A 21 -1.95 28.86 -8.22
N SER A 22 -0.86 29.52 -7.81
CA SER A 22 -0.28 30.63 -8.56
C SER A 22 0.25 30.11 -9.89
N SER A 23 -0.41 30.49 -10.98
CA SER A 23 0.06 30.34 -12.35
C SER A 23 1.29 31.23 -12.58
N ALA A 24 2.48 30.66 -12.44
CA ALA A 24 3.71 31.23 -12.99
C ALA A 24 4.12 30.39 -14.21
N ALA A 25 3.82 30.92 -15.39
CA ALA A 25 4.24 30.35 -16.66
C ALA A 25 5.78 30.39 -16.78
N PRO A 26 6.46 29.33 -17.26
CA PRO A 26 7.79 29.48 -17.79
C PRO A 26 7.70 30.25 -19.11
N SER A 27 8.26 31.46 -19.13
CA SER A 27 8.48 32.25 -20.32
C SER A 27 9.35 31.46 -21.30
N PHE A 28 8.72 30.93 -22.35
CA PHE A 28 9.42 30.48 -23.54
C PHE A 28 10.16 31.69 -24.13
N GLY A 29 11.47 31.73 -23.92
CA GLY A 29 12.37 32.71 -24.50
C GLY A 29 12.44 32.50 -26.01
N PHE A 30 11.58 33.20 -26.73
CA PHE A 30 11.65 33.40 -28.17
C PHE A 30 12.85 34.33 -28.46
N CYS A 31 14.04 33.76 -28.67
CA CYS A 31 15.17 34.51 -29.19
C CYS A 31 14.97 34.73 -30.69
N SER A 32 14.38 35.87 -31.02
CA SER A 32 14.29 36.39 -32.37
C SER A 32 15.50 37.29 -32.65
N CYS A 33 16.48 36.77 -33.39
CA CYS A 33 17.45 37.61 -34.07
C CYS A 33 17.69 37.08 -35.48
N LEU A 34 16.86 37.59 -36.37
CA LEU A 34 17.11 38.08 -37.73
C LEU A 34 18.01 37.31 -38.71
N ARG A 35 17.45 37.23 -39.92
CA ARG A 35 18.06 37.32 -41.25
C ARG A 35 18.62 36.03 -41.86
N GLY A 36 17.80 35.48 -42.75
CA GLY A 36 18.18 35.37 -44.16
C GLY A 36 18.95 34.12 -44.55
N GLN A 37 18.22 33.14 -45.07
CA GLN A 37 18.40 32.66 -46.45
C GLN A 37 17.34 31.60 -46.76
N SER A 38 16.42 31.96 -47.65
CA SER A 38 15.70 31.00 -48.46
C SER A 38 16.70 30.29 -49.36
N LEU A 39 17.16 29.11 -48.95
CA LEU A 39 17.75 28.15 -49.89
C LEU A 39 16.63 27.24 -50.37
N THR A 40 15.96 27.68 -51.43
CA THR A 40 15.42 26.77 -52.44
C THR A 40 16.61 25.97 -52.98
N GLY A 41 16.85 24.81 -52.37
CA GLY A 41 17.99 23.95 -52.64
C GLY A 41 17.53 22.51 -52.84
N ALA A 42 17.12 22.24 -54.07
CA ALA A 42 17.14 20.94 -54.74
C ALA A 42 16.58 19.72 -53.99
N GLU A 43 15.49 19.20 -54.53
CA GLU A 43 15.09 17.80 -54.47
C GLU A 43 16.30 16.85 -54.69
N ARG A 44 17.00 16.48 -53.61
CA ARG A 44 17.83 15.28 -53.66
C ARG A 44 16.91 14.10 -53.40
N ARG A 45 16.45 13.52 -54.51
CA ARG A 45 16.09 12.11 -54.65
C ARG A 45 17.16 11.25 -53.97
N ARG A 46 17.06 11.04 -52.66
CA ARG A 46 17.79 9.95 -52.00
C ARG A 46 16.93 8.72 -52.19
N SER A 47 17.34 7.93 -53.17
CA SER A 47 16.93 6.54 -53.39
C SER A 47 16.51 5.89 -52.08
N VAL A 48 15.24 5.49 -52.02
CA VAL A 48 14.67 4.72 -50.92
C VAL A 48 15.41 3.38 -50.86
N ALA A 49 16.52 3.34 -50.14
CA ALA A 49 17.08 2.08 -49.67
C ALA A 49 16.00 1.49 -48.78
N ALA A 50 15.41 0.38 -49.22
CA ALA A 50 14.35 -0.34 -48.55
C ALA A 50 14.76 -0.65 -47.10
N ARG A 51 14.42 0.24 -46.18
CA ARG A 51 14.34 -0.10 -44.76
C ARG A 51 13.09 -0.94 -44.66
N GLY A 52 13.26 -2.26 -44.69
CA GLY A 52 12.19 -3.19 -44.40
C GLY A 52 11.55 -2.77 -43.08
N ALA A 53 10.34 -2.23 -43.14
CA ALA A 53 9.56 -1.92 -41.96
C ALA A 53 9.12 -3.26 -41.37
N VAL A 54 9.89 -3.78 -40.41
CA VAL A 54 9.44 -4.92 -39.62
C VAL A 54 8.29 -4.42 -38.76
N ALA A 55 7.06 -4.74 -39.15
CA ALA A 55 5.90 -4.53 -38.31
C ALA A 55 6.00 -5.48 -37.11
N VAL A 56 6.62 -5.01 -36.02
CA VAL A 56 6.61 -5.73 -34.74
C VAL A 56 5.18 -5.65 -34.20
N PHE A 57 4.40 -6.71 -34.37
CA PHE A 57 3.05 -6.79 -33.83
C PHE A 57 3.08 -6.73 -32.30
N ALA A 58 2.78 -5.56 -31.72
CA ALA A 58 2.70 -5.34 -30.27
C ALA A 58 1.78 -6.34 -29.53
N LYS A 59 0.90 -7.02 -30.26
CA LYS A 59 -0.05 -8.05 -29.79
C LYS A 59 0.61 -9.25 -29.07
N GLN A 60 1.85 -9.60 -29.41
CA GLN A 60 2.53 -10.74 -28.77
C GLN A 60 3.02 -10.41 -27.34
N ASN A 61 3.55 -9.19 -27.15
CA ASN A 61 4.00 -8.71 -25.84
C ASN A 61 2.84 -8.53 -24.85
N ALA A 62 1.70 -7.99 -25.30
CA ALA A 62 0.52 -7.78 -24.46
C ALA A 62 -0.01 -9.11 -23.87
N LYS A 63 -0.24 -10.13 -24.71
CA LYS A 63 -0.71 -11.45 -24.28
C LYS A 63 0.26 -12.14 -23.31
N GLN A 64 1.57 -11.94 -23.49
CA GLN A 64 2.56 -12.48 -22.57
C GLN A 64 2.51 -11.79 -21.21
N ARG A 65 2.33 -10.47 -21.18
CA ARG A 65 2.18 -9.70 -19.93
C ARG A 65 0.91 -10.08 -19.18
N GLU A 66 -0.20 -10.32 -19.88
CA GLU A 66 -1.44 -10.84 -19.30
C GLU A 66 -1.21 -12.17 -18.57
N ARG A 67 -0.60 -13.16 -19.25
CA ARG A 67 -0.29 -14.48 -18.67
C ARG A 67 0.63 -14.37 -17.45
N LEU A 68 1.63 -13.49 -17.47
CA LEU A 68 2.53 -13.27 -16.34
C LEU A 68 1.81 -12.61 -15.16
N ALA A 69 0.96 -11.62 -15.44
CA ALA A 69 0.17 -10.92 -14.44
C ALA A 69 -0.79 -11.88 -13.73
N GLU A 70 -1.44 -12.79 -14.46
CA GLU A 70 -2.32 -13.82 -13.89
C GLU A 70 -1.55 -14.76 -12.94
N LYS A 71 -0.39 -15.27 -13.37
CA LYS A 71 0.47 -16.13 -12.53
C LYS A 71 0.91 -15.41 -11.25
N GLN A 72 1.40 -14.18 -11.39
CA GLN A 72 1.81 -13.37 -10.24
C GLN A 72 0.63 -13.02 -9.33
N ARG A 73 -0.55 -12.73 -9.90
CA ARG A 73 -1.77 -12.46 -9.14
C ARG A 73 -2.18 -13.67 -8.31
N GLN A 74 -2.17 -14.87 -8.88
CA GLN A 74 -2.50 -16.11 -8.15
C GLN A 74 -1.51 -16.36 -7.00
N TYR A 75 -0.20 -16.23 -7.26
CA TYR A 75 0.85 -16.37 -6.24
C TYR A 75 0.73 -15.33 -5.12
N ASN A 76 0.55 -14.06 -5.47
CA ASN A 76 0.40 -12.97 -4.51
C ASN A 76 -0.89 -13.11 -3.71
N LYS A 77 -1.98 -13.59 -4.33
CA LYS A 77 -3.25 -13.85 -3.67
C LYS A 77 -3.10 -14.91 -2.58
N SER A 78 -2.46 -16.04 -2.88
CA SER A 78 -2.29 -17.13 -1.91
C SER A 78 -1.41 -16.72 -0.72
N ARG A 79 -0.33 -15.97 -0.95
CA ARG A 79 0.53 -15.46 0.12
C ARG A 79 -0.16 -14.40 0.97
N LYS A 80 -0.86 -13.44 0.34
CA LYS A 80 -1.63 -12.41 1.06
C LYS A 80 -2.76 -13.02 1.89
N SER A 81 -3.48 -14.01 1.34
CA SER A 81 -4.55 -14.70 2.05
C SER A 81 -4.03 -15.56 3.19
N ALA A 82 -2.89 -16.25 3.03
CA ALA A 82 -2.26 -17.02 4.09
C ALA A 82 -1.95 -16.14 5.32
N VAL A 83 -1.32 -14.98 5.10
CA VAL A 83 -1.04 -14.02 6.19
C VAL A 83 -2.33 -13.53 6.84
N ALA A 84 -3.33 -13.13 6.04
CA ALA A 84 -4.61 -12.66 6.58
C ALA A 84 -5.34 -13.75 7.39
N THR A 85 -5.26 -15.01 6.97
CA THR A 85 -5.88 -16.14 7.68
C THR A 85 -5.17 -16.44 9.00
N ARG A 86 -3.83 -16.47 9.04
CA ARG A 86 -3.08 -16.67 10.30
C ARG A 86 -3.33 -15.53 11.28
N MET A 87 -3.33 -14.28 10.82
CA MET A 87 -3.68 -13.13 11.66
C MET A 87 -5.11 -13.23 12.21
N ARG A 88 -6.08 -13.62 11.37
CA ARG A 88 -7.47 -13.84 11.83
C ARG A 88 -7.57 -14.92 12.90
N LYS A 89 -6.81 -16.02 12.78
CA LYS A 89 -6.77 -17.06 13.82
C LYS A 89 -6.27 -16.53 15.15
N VAL A 90 -5.22 -15.71 15.14
CA VAL A 90 -4.70 -15.06 16.36
C VAL A 90 -5.77 -14.16 17.00
N PHE A 91 -6.43 -13.29 16.22
CA PHE A 91 -7.46 -12.42 16.76
C PHE A 91 -8.67 -13.17 17.32
N LYS A 92 -9.07 -14.28 16.69
CA LYS A 92 -10.12 -15.15 17.23
C LYS A 92 -9.69 -15.76 18.56
N ALA A 93 -8.51 -16.37 18.62
CA ALA A 93 -8.00 -16.95 19.87
C ALA A 93 -7.90 -15.91 21.01
N ILE A 94 -7.48 -14.68 20.70
CA ILE A 94 -7.44 -13.58 21.68
C ILE A 94 -8.85 -13.19 22.14
N ALA A 95 -9.81 -13.12 21.23
CA ALA A 95 -11.20 -12.79 21.57
C ALA A 95 -11.86 -13.89 22.42
N ASP A 96 -11.60 -15.16 22.09
CA ASP A 96 -12.14 -16.32 22.79
C ASP A 96 -11.58 -16.44 24.22
N LEU A 97 -10.33 -16.01 24.45
CA LEU A 97 -9.69 -16.04 25.77
C LEU A 97 -10.20 -14.95 26.73
N GLY A 98 -10.80 -13.87 26.23
CA GLY A 98 -11.37 -12.81 27.06
C GLY A 98 -10.44 -12.31 28.17
N GLN A 99 -10.78 -12.63 29.42
CA GLN A 99 -9.95 -12.33 30.59
C GLN A 99 -9.00 -13.50 30.89
N VAL A 100 -7.72 -13.30 30.61
CA VAL A 100 -6.66 -14.24 30.93
C VAL A 100 -6.41 -14.19 32.44
N GLN A 101 -6.78 -15.25 33.17
CA GLN A 101 -6.51 -15.35 34.62
C GLN A 101 -5.10 -15.89 34.92
N GLU A 102 -4.53 -16.68 34.01
CA GLU A 102 -3.18 -17.25 34.16
C GLU A 102 -2.34 -17.07 32.90
N GLU A 103 -1.06 -16.74 33.06
CA GLU A 103 -0.12 -16.58 31.95
C GLU A 103 0.04 -17.86 31.11
N ALA A 104 -0.15 -19.03 31.71
CA ALA A 104 -0.07 -20.32 31.02
C ALA A 104 -1.08 -20.44 29.87
N ALA A 105 -2.24 -19.77 29.96
CA ALA A 105 -3.24 -19.76 28.90
C ALA A 105 -2.79 -19.01 27.63
N LEU A 106 -1.69 -18.25 27.68
CA LEU A 106 -1.15 -17.52 26.53
C LEU A 106 -0.28 -18.40 25.62
N ALA A 107 0.27 -19.51 26.11
CA ALA A 107 1.11 -20.43 25.35
C ALA A 107 0.52 -20.84 23.97
N PRO A 108 -0.77 -21.21 23.83
CA PRO A 108 -1.36 -21.48 22.52
C PRO A 108 -1.40 -20.25 21.60
N VAL A 109 -1.67 -19.06 22.14
CA VAL A 109 -1.69 -17.80 21.36
C VAL A 109 -0.29 -17.46 20.86
N GLU A 110 0.73 -17.66 21.68
CA GLU A 110 2.12 -17.40 21.32
C GLU A 110 2.61 -18.29 20.18
N LYS A 111 2.18 -19.56 20.16
CA LYS A 111 2.41 -20.46 19.03
C LYS A 111 1.77 -19.91 17.75
N LEU A 112 0.52 -19.45 17.82
CA LEU A 112 -0.19 -18.85 16.67
C LEU A 112 0.46 -17.54 16.18
N ILE A 113 0.94 -16.70 17.11
CA ILE A 113 1.68 -15.47 16.78
C ILE A 113 2.99 -15.82 16.07
N SER A 114 3.72 -16.82 16.56
CA SER A 114 4.96 -17.30 15.95
C SER A 114 4.74 -17.80 14.53
N GLU A 115 3.67 -18.55 14.29
CA GLU A 115 3.26 -18.96 12.93
C GLU A 115 2.90 -17.76 12.04
N ALA A 116 2.17 -16.78 12.58
CA ALA A 116 1.81 -15.58 11.84
C ALA A 116 3.07 -14.77 11.44
N TYR A 117 4.05 -14.63 12.33
CA TYR A 117 5.32 -13.98 12.05
C TYR A 117 6.12 -14.72 10.97
N LYS A 118 6.20 -16.05 11.06
CA LYS A 118 6.83 -16.89 10.02
C LYS A 118 6.20 -16.63 8.64
N GLU A 119 4.88 -16.57 8.53
CA GLU A 119 4.22 -16.32 7.24
C GLU A 119 4.38 -14.86 6.75
N VAL A 120 4.39 -13.87 7.66
CA VAL A 120 4.67 -12.47 7.31
C VAL A 120 6.07 -12.33 6.73
N ASP A 121 7.07 -12.94 7.36
CA ASP A 121 8.47 -12.81 6.94
C ASP A 121 8.77 -13.58 5.65
N LYS A 122 8.13 -14.74 5.46
CA LYS A 122 8.12 -15.43 4.15
C LYS A 122 7.52 -14.55 3.05
N ALA A 123 6.46 -13.80 3.33
CA ALA A 123 5.86 -12.91 2.34
C ALA A 123 6.75 -11.70 2.00
N VAL A 124 7.57 -11.23 2.97
CA VAL A 124 8.58 -10.18 2.74
C VAL A 124 9.74 -10.70 1.91
N SER A 125 10.31 -11.86 2.24
CA SER A 125 11.43 -12.42 1.48
C SER A 125 11.06 -12.77 0.04
N LYS A 126 9.79 -13.11 -0.21
CA LYS A 126 9.25 -13.31 -1.56
C LYS A 126 8.78 -12.02 -2.26
N GLY A 127 8.95 -10.86 -1.64
CA GLY A 127 8.61 -9.56 -2.24
C GLY A 127 7.11 -9.29 -2.41
N VAL A 128 6.23 -10.08 -1.78
CA VAL A 128 4.77 -9.92 -1.89
C VAL A 128 4.26 -8.77 -1.01
N ILE A 129 4.94 -8.51 0.10
CA ILE A 129 4.61 -7.46 1.08
C ILE A 129 5.87 -6.64 1.37
N HIS A 130 5.75 -5.32 1.35
CA HIS A 130 6.85 -4.42 1.72
C HIS A 130 7.17 -4.48 3.22
N LYS A 131 8.44 -4.27 3.59
CA LYS A 131 8.95 -4.31 4.98
C LYS A 131 8.11 -3.47 5.96
N ASN A 132 7.68 -2.28 5.56
CA ASN A 132 6.87 -1.41 6.43
C ASN A 132 5.47 -1.99 6.68
N THR A 133 4.87 -2.63 5.68
CA THR A 133 3.57 -3.28 5.84
C THR A 133 3.69 -4.51 6.74
N ALA A 134 4.80 -5.26 6.65
CA ALA A 134 5.09 -6.33 7.58
C ALA A 134 5.29 -5.83 9.02
N ALA A 135 6.06 -4.76 9.21
CA ALA A 135 6.26 -4.12 10.51
C ALA A 135 4.92 -3.68 11.15
N ARG A 136 4.03 -3.03 10.37
CA ARG A 136 2.68 -2.68 10.85
C ARG A 136 1.86 -3.90 11.28
N ARG A 137 1.94 -5.01 10.53
CA ARG A 137 1.21 -6.25 10.88
C ARG A 137 1.74 -6.89 12.16
N LYS A 138 3.07 -6.92 12.35
CA LYS A 138 3.71 -7.41 13.58
C LYS A 138 3.33 -6.53 14.78
N SER A 139 3.46 -5.22 14.62
CA SER A 139 3.06 -4.24 15.64
C SER A 139 1.59 -4.41 16.06
N ARG A 140 0.69 -4.63 15.10
CA ARG A 140 -0.74 -4.87 15.40
C ARG A 140 -0.98 -6.12 16.27
N LEU A 141 -0.28 -7.22 15.99
CA LEU A 141 -0.40 -8.45 16.78
C LEU A 141 0.17 -8.25 18.19
N ALA A 142 1.32 -7.59 18.31
CA ALA A 142 1.93 -7.26 19.58
C ALA A 142 1.04 -6.32 20.42
N ALA A 143 0.44 -5.30 19.78
CA ALA A 143 -0.48 -4.37 20.44
C ALA A 143 -1.71 -5.09 20.99
N ALA A 144 -2.29 -6.03 20.22
CA ALA A 144 -3.43 -6.83 20.67
C ALA A 144 -3.09 -7.70 21.88
N LYS A 145 -1.93 -8.38 21.86
CA LYS A 145 -1.42 -9.13 23.03
C LYS A 145 -1.22 -8.21 24.24
N ARG A 146 -0.61 -7.03 24.02
CA ARG A 146 -0.36 -6.07 25.10
C ARG A 146 -1.65 -5.55 25.70
N SER A 147 -2.66 -5.21 24.89
CA SER A 147 -3.94 -4.72 25.40
C SER A 147 -4.66 -5.77 26.25
N THR A 148 -4.59 -7.06 25.88
CA THR A 148 -5.23 -8.10 26.69
C THR A 148 -4.54 -8.29 28.03
N LEU A 149 -3.21 -8.18 28.10
CA LEU A 149 -2.45 -8.27 29.35
C LEU A 149 -2.73 -7.08 30.28
N ILE A 150 -2.91 -5.88 29.74
CA ILE A 150 -3.29 -4.70 30.51
C ILE A 150 -4.71 -4.88 31.07
N ASN A 151 -5.65 -5.33 30.23
CA ASN A 151 -7.03 -5.54 30.63
C ASN A 151 -7.18 -6.62 31.72
N SER A 152 -6.32 -7.64 31.70
CA SER A 152 -6.28 -8.67 32.75
C SER A 152 -5.50 -8.26 33.99
N GLY A 153 -4.89 -7.06 34.01
CA GLY A 153 -4.11 -6.56 35.15
C GLY A 153 -2.75 -7.23 35.34
N LEU A 154 -2.30 -8.08 34.40
CA LEU A 154 -1.03 -8.81 34.49
C LEU A 154 0.17 -7.95 34.06
N TYR A 155 -0.07 -6.86 33.33
CA TYR A 155 0.98 -5.96 32.86
C TYR A 155 0.63 -4.50 33.08
N THR A 156 1.42 -3.82 33.90
CA THR A 156 1.37 -2.38 34.11
C THR A 156 2.65 -1.78 33.53
N PRO A 157 2.58 -1.03 32.41
CA PRO A 157 3.77 -0.37 31.90
C PRO A 157 4.21 0.70 32.89
N ALA A 158 5.51 0.70 33.20
CA ALA A 158 6.11 1.80 33.96
C ALA A 158 5.88 3.13 33.20
N PRO A 159 5.59 4.24 33.91
CA PRO A 159 5.44 5.53 33.27
C PRO A 159 6.75 5.89 32.58
N ALA A 160 6.67 6.33 31.31
CA ALA A 160 7.83 6.82 30.60
C ALA A 160 8.38 8.05 31.32
N ALA A 161 9.66 8.01 31.71
CA ALA A 161 10.39 9.13 32.29
C ALA A 161 10.63 10.24 31.25
#